data_AF-X1ACL0-F1
#
_entry.id   AF-X1ACL0-F1
#
_cell.length_a   1.000
_cell.length_b   1.000
_cell.length_c   1.000
_cell.angle_alpha   90.00
_cell.angle_beta   90.00
_cell.angle_gamma   90.00
#
_symmetry.space_group_name_H-M   'P 1'
#
loop_
_entity.id
_entity.type
_entity.pdbx_description
1 polymer ?
#
loop_
_entity_poly.entity_id
_entity_poly.type
_entity_poly.pdbx_seq_one_letter_code
_entity_poly.pdbx_strand_id
1 'polypeptide(L)'
;MDIWRLLPLEIRDGYWNMALDESILQSCIEKKTPNTIRLFKWDPSTVTIGYHQSVSDEVNIAVAKEKKFNIVRRITGGGAVFHDSKG
;
A
#
# COMPACT_ATOMS: atom_id res chain seq x y z
N MET A 1 -18.13 17.31 17.53
CA MET A 1 -17.28 17.03 16.35
C MET A 1 -16.52 15.77 16.65
N ASP A 2 -16.55 14.79 15.75
CA ASP A 2 -15.72 13.59 15.89
C ASP A 2 -14.26 13.98 15.67
N ILE A 3 -13.38 13.50 16.55
CA ILE A 3 -11.93 13.74 16.44
C ILE A 3 -11.38 12.76 15.40
N TRP A 4 -10.63 13.27 14.42
CA TRP A 4 -9.94 12.46 13.42
C TRP A 4 -8.45 12.41 13.70
N ARG A 5 -7.82 11.28 13.40
CA ARG A 5 -6.37 11.10 13.46
C ARG A 5 -5.76 11.35 12.08
N LEU A 6 -4.86 12.32 11.98
CA LEU A 6 -4.01 12.50 10.81
C LEU A 6 -2.66 11.82 11.05
N LEU A 7 -2.30 10.85 10.22
CA LEU A 7 -0.94 10.37 10.12
C LEU A 7 -0.23 11.19 9.04
N PRO A 8 0.86 11.90 9.40
CA PRO A 8 1.58 12.75 8.46
C PRO A 8 2.22 11.92 7.35
N LEU A 9 2.70 12.60 6.31
CA LEU A 9 3.37 11.95 5.19
C LEU A 9 4.58 11.12 5.67
N GLU A 10 4.54 9.82 5.43
CA GLU A 10 5.68 8.93 5.57
C GLU A 10 6.06 8.30 4.23
N ILE A 11 7.36 8.06 4.04
CA ILE A 11 7.90 7.34 2.88
C ILE A 11 8.42 6.00 3.37
N ARG A 12 7.87 4.91 2.83
CA ARG A 12 8.16 3.54 3.27
C ARG A 12 8.13 2.59 2.08
N ASP A 13 8.66 1.39 2.28
CA ASP A 13 8.59 0.34 1.28
C ASP A 13 7.16 -0.21 1.12
N GLY A 14 6.97 -1.00 0.06
CA GLY A 14 5.66 -1.52 -0.28
C GLY A 14 5.06 -2.44 0.79
N TYR A 15 5.89 -3.24 1.45
CA TYR A 15 5.44 -4.20 2.46
C TYR A 15 4.95 -3.48 3.71
N TRP A 16 5.71 -2.49 4.18
CA TRP A 16 5.36 -1.67 5.33
C TRP A 16 4.08 -0.87 5.09
N ASN A 17 3.94 -0.26 3.91
CA ASN A 17 2.72 0.49 3.56
C ASN A 17 1.47 -0.41 3.62
N MET A 18 1.53 -1.62 3.08
CA MET A 18 0.40 -2.56 3.13
C MET A 18 0.09 -3.05 4.54
N ALA A 19 1.13 -3.38 5.33
CA ALA A 19 0.95 -3.81 6.71
C ALA A 19 0.33 -2.72 7.59
N LEU A 20 0.74 -1.46 7.39
CA LEU A 20 0.20 -0.33 8.13
C LEU A 20 -1.26 -0.05 7.74
N ASP A 21 -1.60 -0.10 6.45
CA ASP A 21 -2.99 0.08 5.99
C ASP A 21 -3.93 -0.97 6.60
N GLU A 22 -3.53 -2.24 6.61
CA GLU A 22 -4.29 -3.32 7.26
C GLU A 22 -4.41 -3.11 8.77
N SER A 23 -3.31 -2.73 9.43
CA SER A 23 -3.29 -2.49 10.89
C SER A 23 -4.21 -1.34 11.29
N ILE A 24 -4.23 -0.25 10.51
CA ILE A 24 -5.13 0.89 10.72
C ILE A 24 -6.58 0.46 10.52
N LEU A 25 -6.88 -0.27 9.44
CA LEU A 25 -8.21 -0.78 9.16
C LEU A 25 -8.74 -1.62 10.34
N GLN A 26 -7.95 -2.61 10.79
CA GLN A 26 -8.33 -3.44 11.94
C GLN A 26 -8.54 -2.61 13.20
N SER A 27 -7.63 -1.67 13.49
CA SER A 27 -7.75 -0.79 14.68
C SER A 27 -9.00 0.09 14.64
N CYS A 28 -9.40 0.58 13.46
CA CYS A 28 -10.64 1.34 13.27
C CYS A 28 -11.88 0.45 13.45
N ILE A 29 -11.89 -0.76 12.89
CA ILE A 29 -12.98 -1.75 13.07
C ILE A 29 -13.17 -2.07 14.55
N GLU A 30 -12.08 -2.30 15.27
CA GLU A 30 -12.07 -2.60 16.71
C GLU A 30 -12.32 -1.36 17.59
N LYS A 31 -12.51 -0.17 17.00
CA LYS A 31 -12.70 1.11 17.70
C LYS A 31 -11.56 1.47 18.66
N LYS A 32 -10.35 0.96 18.42
CA LYS A 32 -9.14 1.27 19.20
C LYS A 32 -8.50 2.60 18.79
N THR A 33 -8.86 3.13 17.63
CA THR A 33 -8.33 4.39 17.09
C THR A 33 -9.44 5.20 16.43
N PRO A 34 -9.36 6.55 16.40
CA PRO A 34 -10.30 7.37 15.65
C PRO A 34 -10.23 7.11 14.14
N ASN A 35 -11.20 7.63 13.39
CA ASN A 35 -11.14 7.68 11.93
C ASN A 35 -9.81 8.29 11.50
N THR A 36 -9.12 7.62 10.58
CA THR A 36 -7.73 7.92 10.26
C THR A 36 -7.60 8.39 8.81
N ILE A 37 -6.96 9.55 8.62
CA ILE A 37 -6.44 9.98 7.32
C ILE A 37 -4.93 9.73 7.36
N ARG A 38 -4.40 9.08 6.32
CA ARG A 38 -2.98 8.78 6.18
C ARG A 38 -2.49 9.31 4.84
N LEU A 39 -1.34 9.98 4.86
CA LEU A 39 -0.61 10.37 3.66
C LEU A 39 0.66 9.52 3.57
N PHE A 40 1.00 9.02 2.38
CA PHE A 40 2.19 8.19 2.22
C PHE A 40 2.75 8.23 0.79
N LYS A 41 4.05 7.95 0.66
CA LYS A 41 4.73 7.64 -0.60
C LYS A 41 5.45 6.29 -0.48
N TRP A 42 5.92 5.83 -1.63
CA TRP A 42 6.58 4.54 -1.79
C TRP A 42 8.06 4.76 -2.05
N ASP A 43 8.92 4.04 -1.35
CA ASP A 43 10.34 3.91 -1.72
C ASP A 43 10.84 2.52 -1.29
N PRO A 44 11.21 1.63 -2.24
CA PRO A 44 11.35 1.86 -3.68
C PRO A 44 10.00 1.97 -4.43
N SER A 45 10.04 2.32 -5.73
CA SER A 45 8.86 2.23 -6.59
C SER A 45 8.23 0.83 -6.49
N THR A 46 6.91 0.78 -6.47
CA THR A 46 6.16 -0.41 -6.06
C THR A 46 5.02 -0.70 -7.01
N VAL A 47 4.91 -1.96 -7.44
CA VAL A 47 3.71 -2.47 -8.13
C VAL A 47 2.76 -3.04 -7.07
N THR A 48 1.53 -2.53 -7.04
CA THR A 48 0.44 -3.13 -6.24
C THR A 48 -0.50 -3.88 -7.17
N ILE A 49 -0.83 -5.13 -6.84
CA ILE A 49 -1.88 -5.88 -7.52
C ILE A 49 -3.11 -6.04 -6.62
N GLY A 50 -4.28 -6.11 -7.24
CA GLY A 50 -5.55 -6.33 -6.54
C GLY A 50 -5.66 -7.72 -5.93
N TYR A 51 -6.51 -7.85 -4.93
CA TYR A 51 -6.68 -9.07 -4.15
C TYR A 51 -6.86 -10.34 -5.00
N HIS A 52 -7.64 -10.27 -6.08
CA HIS A 52 -7.95 -11.42 -6.95
C HIS A 52 -7.05 -11.57 -8.19
N GLN A 53 -6.04 -10.71 -8.38
CA GLN A 53 -5.20 -10.77 -9.58
C GLN A 53 -4.05 -11.77 -9.48
N SER A 54 -3.65 -12.38 -10.59
CA SER A 54 -2.41 -13.17 -10.64
C SER A 54 -1.20 -12.25 -10.77
N VAL A 55 -0.13 -12.52 -10.02
CA VAL A 55 1.12 -11.75 -10.17
C VAL A 55 1.73 -11.97 -11.56
N SER A 56 1.65 -13.20 -12.09
CA SER A 56 2.24 -13.56 -13.39
C SER A 56 1.59 -12.85 -14.57
N ASP A 57 0.31 -12.52 -14.45
CA ASP A 57 -0.49 -12.00 -15.56
C ASP A 57 -0.42 -10.47 -15.59
N GLU A 58 -0.19 -9.85 -14.44
CA GLU A 58 -0.22 -8.39 -14.27
C GLU A 58 1.16 -7.75 -14.20
N VAL A 59 2.20 -8.51 -13.81
CA VAL A 59 3.51 -7.94 -13.49
C VAL A 59 4.61 -8.64 -14.27
N ASN A 60 5.43 -7.84 -14.97
CA ASN A 60 6.71 -8.32 -15.46
C ASN A 60 7.69 -8.48 -14.29
N ILE A 61 7.72 -9.67 -13.70
CA ILE A 61 8.52 -9.99 -12.51
C ILE A 61 10.02 -9.80 -12.79
N ALA A 62 10.49 -10.11 -14.00
CA ALA A 62 11.89 -9.97 -14.37
C ALA A 62 12.34 -8.50 -14.29
N VAL A 63 11.54 -7.58 -14.88
CA VAL A 63 11.80 -6.14 -14.83
C VAL A 63 11.69 -5.61 -13.40
N ALA A 64 10.66 -6.01 -12.66
CA ALA A 64 10.50 -5.59 -11.27
C ALA A 64 11.70 -6.00 -10.40
N LYS A 65 12.23 -7.22 -10.60
CA LYS A 65 13.43 -7.70 -9.91
C LYS A 65 14.68 -6.94 -10.33
N GLU A 66 14.89 -6.73 -11.63
CA GLU A 66 16.03 -5.96 -12.16
C GLU A 66 16.05 -4.52 -11.60
N LYS A 67 14.89 -3.87 -11.60
CA LYS A 67 14.72 -2.48 -11.12
C LYS A 67 14.56 -2.38 -9.60
N LYS A 68 14.56 -3.51 -8.88
CA LYS A 68 14.37 -3.59 -7.42
C LYS A 68 13.05 -2.96 -6.94
N PHE A 69 12.02 -3.04 -7.78
CA PHE A 69 10.68 -2.63 -7.41
C PHE A 69 10.06 -3.64 -6.45
N ASN A 70 9.28 -3.15 -5.49
CA ASN A 70 8.46 -4.06 -4.68
C ASN A 70 7.27 -4.53 -5.51
N ILE A 71 6.81 -5.75 -5.22
CA ILE A 71 5.55 -6.29 -5.74
C ILE A 71 4.74 -6.69 -4.52
N VAL A 72 3.58 -6.06 -4.33
CA VAL A 72 2.70 -6.34 -3.18
C VAL A 72 1.27 -6.57 -3.63
N ARG A 73 0.53 -7.35 -2.85
CA ARG A 73 -0.90 -7.57 -3.01
C ARG A 73 -1.64 -6.80 -1.94
N ARG A 74 -2.57 -5.93 -2.35
CA ARG A 74 -3.42 -5.21 -1.41
C ARG A 74 -4.63 -6.04 -1.00
N ILE A 75 -5.15 -5.78 0.20
CA ILE A 75 -6.35 -6.44 0.75
C ILE A 75 -7.64 -6.04 0.02
N THR A 76 -7.60 -5.02 -0.83
CA THR A 76 -8.73 -4.55 -1.64
C THR A 76 -8.67 -5.08 -3.08
N GLY A 77 -9.81 -5.04 -3.77
CA GLY A 77 -9.91 -5.40 -5.19
C GLY A 77 -9.29 -4.37 -6.14
N GLY A 78 -9.74 -4.36 -7.40
CA GLY A 78 -9.26 -3.47 -8.47
C GLY A 78 -8.08 -4.03 -9.28
N GLY A 79 -7.56 -3.24 -10.22
CA GLY A 79 -6.48 -3.63 -11.14
C GLY A 79 -5.05 -3.34 -10.64
N ALA A 80 -4.04 -3.67 -11.43
CA ALA A 80 -2.65 -3.40 -11.06
C ALA A 80 -2.35 -1.88 -11.16
N VAL A 81 -1.54 -1.37 -10.23
CA VAL A 81 -1.10 0.03 -10.21
C VAL A 81 0.39 0.08 -9.92
N PHE A 82 1.11 0.88 -10.70
CA PHE A 82 2.51 1.22 -10.45
C PHE A 82 2.60 2.53 -9.68
N HIS A 83 3.33 2.52 -8.58
CA HIS A 83 3.61 3.69 -7.76
C HIS A 83 5.08 4.06 -7.91
N ASP A 84 5.34 5.20 -8.53
CA ASP A 84 6.70 5.71 -8.65
C ASP A 84 7.17 6.39 -7.35
N SER A 85 8.43 6.19 -6.97
CA SER A 85 8.98 6.79 -5.75
C SER A 85 9.25 8.29 -5.90
N LYS A 86 9.49 8.76 -7.13
CA LYS A 86 9.80 10.16 -7.41
C LYS A 86 8.53 10.98 -7.68
N GLY A 87 7.52 10.37 -8.29
CA GLY A 87 6.22 11.00 -8.56
C GLY A 87 6.11 11.40 -10.01
#